data_AF-A0A9X1R295-F1
#
_entry.id   AF-A0A9X1R295-F1
#
_cell.length_a   1.000
_cell.length_b   1.000
_cell.length_c   1.000
_cell.angle_alpha   90.00
_cell.angle_beta   90.00
_cell.angle_gamma   90.00
#
_symmetry.space_group_name_H-M   'P 1'
#
loop_
_entity.id
_entity.type
_entity.pdbx_description
1 polymer ?
#
loop_
_entity_poly.entity_id
_entity_poly.type
_entity_poly.pdbx_seq_one_letter_code
_entity_poly.pdbx_strand_id
1 'polypeptide(L)' 'MLVQSIKYTTANVEDGKQLIKSSGSVGANYIEANEKLGDRDFVFRLKIAIKETKESRYWLLLLLLKEANSGIMEIK' A
#
# COMPACT_ATOMS: atom_id res chain seq x y z
N MET A 1 5.77 -5.25 16.16
CA MET A 1 5.18 -5.45 14.81
C MET A 1 5.13 -4.08 14.12
N LEU A 2 5.42 -3.93 12.81
CA LEU A 2 5.53 -2.63 12.12
C LEU A 2 4.30 -1.71 12.34
N VAL A 3 3.11 -2.29 12.43
CA VAL A 3 1.87 -1.55 12.67
C VAL A 3 1.81 -0.93 14.07
N GLN A 4 2.50 -1.52 15.05
CA GLN A 4 2.49 -1.05 16.44
C GLN A 4 3.41 0.15 16.68
N SER A 5 4.37 0.44 15.78
CA SER A 5 5.24 1.62 15.90
C SER A 5 4.57 2.90 15.39
N ILE A 6 3.52 2.77 14.55
CA ILE A 6 2.94 3.91 13.84
C ILE A 6 2.14 4.78 14.81
N LYS A 7 2.56 6.04 14.96
CA LYS A 7 1.85 7.02 15.78
C LYS A 7 0.40 7.16 15.31
N TYR A 8 -0.54 7.08 16.24
CA TYR A 8 -1.96 7.26 15.94
C TYR A 8 -2.27 8.74 15.71
N THR A 9 -2.38 9.13 14.45
CA THR A 9 -2.77 10.48 14.02
C THR A 9 -3.83 10.36 12.94
N THR A 10 -4.68 11.38 12.78
CA THR A 10 -5.70 11.38 11.70
C THR A 10 -5.08 11.14 10.33
N ALA A 11 -3.92 11.76 10.04
CA ALA A 11 -3.22 11.54 8.77
C ALA A 11 -2.76 10.09 8.60
N ASN A 12 -2.17 9.48 9.63
CA ASN A 12 -1.72 8.08 9.54
C ASN A 12 -2.88 7.09 9.46
N VAL A 13 -4.02 7.39 10.09
CA VAL A 13 -5.24 6.59 9.96
C VAL A 13 -5.76 6.63 8.52
N GLU A 14 -5.79 7.80 7.89
CA GLU A 14 -6.22 7.93 6.49
C GLU A 14 -5.24 7.29 5.51
N ASP A 15 -3.93 7.53 5.66
CA ASP A 15 -2.88 6.89 4.85
C ASP A 15 -2.92 5.35 5.02
N GLY A 16 -3.15 4.87 6.25
CA GLY A 16 -3.29 3.45 6.55
C GLY A 16 -4.50 2.81 5.87
N LYS A 17 -5.64 3.50 5.80
CA LYS A 17 -6.81 3.04 5.04
C LYS A 17 -6.49 2.88 3.55
N GLN A 18 -5.71 3.80 2.97
CA GLN A 18 -5.29 3.71 1.57
C GLN A 18 -4.34 2.52 1.33
N LEU A 19 -3.40 2.30 2.26
CA LEU A 19 -2.52 1.12 2.22
C LEU A 19 -3.32 -0.19 2.28
N ILE A 20 -4.30 -0.31 3.18
CA ILE A 20 -5.13 -1.52 3.32
C ILE A 20 -5.89 -1.82 2.03
N LYS A 21 -6.48 -0.79 1.40
CA LYS A 21 -7.24 -0.95 0.15
C LYS A 21 -6.34 -1.39 -1.01
N SER A 22 -5.27 -0.64 -1.26
CA SER A 22 -4.35 -0.95 -2.37
C SER A 22 -3.68 -2.32 -2.19
N SER A 23 -3.25 -2.67 -0.97
CA SER A 23 -2.57 -3.95 -0.71
C SER A 23 -3.50 -5.15 -0.91
N GLY A 24 -4.77 -5.05 -0.49
CA GLY A 24 -5.79 -6.05 -0.79
C GLY A 24 -6.08 -6.16 -2.29
N SER A 25 -6.10 -5.02 -3.00
CA SER A 25 -6.36 -4.96 -4.45
C SER A 25 -5.30 -5.70 -5.28
N VAL A 26 -4.05 -5.76 -4.81
CA VAL A 26 -2.98 -6.57 -5.45
C VAL A 26 -3.38 -8.03 -5.55
N GLY A 27 -3.77 -8.63 -4.42
CA GLY A 27 -4.16 -10.04 -4.35
C GLY A 27 -5.43 -10.31 -5.15
N ALA A 28 -6.44 -9.44 -5.01
CA ALA A 28 -7.70 -9.57 -5.75
C ALA A 28 -7.48 -9.60 -7.26
N ASN A 29 -6.73 -8.64 -7.81
CA ASN A 29 -6.44 -8.60 -9.25
C ASN A 29 -5.56 -9.76 -9.71
N TYR A 30 -4.66 -10.27 -8.87
CA TYR A 30 -3.88 -11.46 -9.20
C TYR A 30 -4.77 -12.73 -9.25
N ILE A 31 -5.71 -12.89 -8.31
CA ILE A 31 -6.68 -13.98 -8.32
C ILE A 31 -7.53 -13.90 -9.59
N GLU A 32 -8.09 -12.73 -9.91
CA GLU A 32 -8.86 -12.51 -11.14
C GLU A 32 -8.03 -12.77 -12.40
N ALA A 33 -6.74 -12.42 -12.41
CA ALA A 33 -5.86 -12.75 -13.53
C ALA A 33 -5.76 -14.27 -13.74
N ASN A 34 -5.70 -15.07 -12.66
CA ASN A 34 -5.67 -16.53 -12.79
C ASN A 34 -7.01 -17.11 -13.28
N GLU A 35 -8.10 -16.37 -13.13
CA GLU A 35 -9.45 -16.69 -13.66
C GLU A 35 -9.73 -15.98 -15.01
N LYS A 36 -8.67 -15.62 -15.74
CA LYS A 36 -8.73 -14.87 -17.01
C LYS A 36 -9.74 -15.43 -18.02
N LEU A 37 -10.41 -14.50 -18.73
CA LEU A 37 -11.19 -14.83 -19.93
C LEU A 37 -10.31 -15.03 -21.18
N GLY A 38 -9.02 -14.69 -21.10
CA GLY A 38 -8.03 -14.87 -22.16
C GLY A 38 -6.74 -14.10 -21.87
N ASP A 39 -5.71 -14.23 -22.71
CA ASP A 39 -4.38 -13.67 -22.42
C ASP A 39 -4.35 -12.14 -22.36
N ARG A 40 -5.21 -11.46 -23.12
CA ARG A 40 -5.33 -9.99 -23.03
C ARG A 40 -5.87 -9.55 -21.67
N ASP A 41 -6.85 -10.28 -21.14
CA ASP A 41 -7.44 -10.02 -19.83
C ASP A 41 -6.44 -10.31 -18.71
N PHE A 42 -5.68 -11.42 -18.82
CA PHE A 42 -4.56 -11.72 -17.91
C PHE A 42 -3.58 -10.56 -17.76
N VAL A 43 -3.06 -10.08 -18.90
CA VAL A 43 -2.07 -8.99 -18.91
C VAL A 43 -2.68 -7.71 -18.36
N PHE A 44 -3.96 -7.44 -18.64
CA PHE A 44 -4.66 -6.29 -18.10
C PHE A 44 -4.80 -6.35 -16.57
N ARG A 45 -5.30 -7.46 -16.01
CA ARG A 45 -5.44 -7.66 -14.56
C ARG A 45 -4.09 -7.62 -13.84
N LEU A 46 -3.06 -8.24 -14.43
CA LEU A 46 -1.71 -8.19 -13.87
C LEU A 46 -1.14 -6.77 -13.85
N LYS A 47 -1.41 -5.95 -14.88
CA LYS A 47 -1.04 -4.53 -14.88
C LYS A 47 -1.73 -3.74 -13.76
N ILE A 48 -2.99 -4.06 -13.45
CA ILE A 48 -3.69 -3.45 -12.30
C ILE A 48 -3.01 -3.87 -10.99
N ALA A 49 -2.75 -5.17 -10.79
CA ALA A 49 -2.04 -5.65 -9.60
C ALA A 49 -0.68 -4.97 -9.40
N ILE A 50 0.08 -4.72 -10.48
CA ILE A 50 1.34 -3.98 -10.43
C ILE A 50 1.12 -2.51 -10.05
N LYS A 51 0.08 -1.85 -10.59
CA LYS A 51 -0.27 -0.48 -10.23
C LYS A 51 -0.57 -0.38 -8.74
N GLU A 52 -1.38 -1.29 -8.22
CA GLU A 52 -1.75 -1.37 -6.81
C GLU A 52 -0.54 -1.65 -5.91
N THR A 53 0.39 -2.48 -6.37
CA THR A 53 1.65 -2.74 -5.64
C THR A 53 2.48 -1.46 -5.49
N LYS A 54 2.56 -0.64 -6.54
CA LYS A 54 3.27 0.65 -6.49
C LYS A 54 2.60 1.62 -5.53
N GLU A 55 1.27 1.64 -5.53
CA GLU A 55 0.48 2.47 -4.62
C GLU A 55 0.64 2.01 -3.16
N SER A 56 0.55 0.71 -2.87
CA SER A 56 0.82 0.16 -1.53
C SER A 56 2.22 0.51 -1.06
N ARG A 57 3.23 0.38 -1.93
CA ARG A 57 4.61 0.78 -1.58
C ARG A 57 4.70 2.27 -1.24
N TYR A 58 4.00 3.13 -1.98
CA TYR A 58 3.98 4.56 -1.71
C TYR A 58 3.39 4.87 -0.33
N TRP A 59 2.20 4.32 -0.01
CA TRP A 59 1.56 4.54 1.28
C TRP A 59 2.37 3.98 2.45
N LEU A 60 2.98 2.81 2.27
CA LEU A 60 3.89 2.23 3.25
C LEU A 60 5.09 3.14 3.52
N LEU A 61 5.73 3.68 2.47
CA LEU A 61 6.85 4.61 2.62
C LEU A 61 6.44 5.90 3.34
N LEU A 62 5.27 6.46 3.05
CA LEU A 62 4.78 7.65 3.74
C LEU A 62 4.61 7.42 5.25
N LEU A 63 4.03 6.28 5.63
CA LEU A 63 3.83 5.92 7.04
C LEU A 63 5.17 5.77 7.78
N LEU A 64 6.17 5.16 7.14
CA LEU A 64 7.50 4.93 7.73
C LEU A 64 8.37 6.19 7.78
N LEU A 65 8.32 7.04 6.75
CA LEU A 65 9.09 8.29 6.74
C LEU A 65 8.57 9.30 7.76
N LYS A 66 7.24 9.34 8.00
CA LYS A 66 6.63 10.19 9.03
C LYS A 66 7.04 9.75 10.45
N GLU A 67 7.18 8.45 10.69
CA GLU A 67 7.77 7.92 11.93
C GLU A 67 9.23 8.39 12.10
N ALA A 68 10.07 8.22 11.08
CA ALA A 68 11.49 8.55 11.16
C ALA A 68 11.75 10.05 11.39
N ASN A 69 10.99 10.92 10.73
CA ASN A 69 11.12 12.38 10.90
C ASN A 69 10.58 12.88 12.25
N SER A 70 9.79 12.08 12.96
CA SER A 70 9.35 12.42 14.32
C SER A 70 10.51 12.42 15.33
N GLY A 71 11.61 11.74 15.05
CA GLY A 71 12.81 11.72 15.90
C GLY A 71 13.79 12.87 15.62
N ILE A 72 13.70 13.53 14.46
CA ILE A 72 14.62 14.62 14.08
C ILE A 72 14.22 15.95 14.74
N MET A 73 12.93 16.13 15.08
CA MET A 73 12.43 17.35 15.74
C MET A 73 12.68 17.40 17.27
N GLU A 74 13.26 16.36 17.88
CA GLU A 74 13.63 16.37 19.31
C GLU A 74 15.09 16.79 19.58
N ILE A 75 15.89 17.04 18.54
CA ILE A 75 17.24 17.59 18.72
C ILE A 75 17.13 19.11 18.67
N LYS A 76 16.95 19.72 19.85
CA LYS A 76 17.22 21.14 20.11
C LYS A 76 18.72 21.42 20.09
#